data_AF-A0A950VB91-F1
#
_entry.id   AF-A0A950VB91-F1
#
_cell.length_a   1.000
_cell.length_b   1.000
_cell.length_c   1.000
_cell.angle_alpha   90.00
_cell.angle_beta   90.00
_cell.angle_gamma   90.00
#
_symmetry.space_group_name_H-M   'P 1'
#
loop_
_entity.id
_entity.type
_entity.pdbx_description
1 polymer ?
#
loop_
_entity_poly.entity_id
_entity_poly.type
_entity_poly.pdbx_seq_one_letter_code
_entity_poly.pdbx_strand_id
1 'polypeptide(L)'
;MKCPEFESALADYIDGTLSYAERSAVEAHAVSCAGCRELMQDATGIVDFLNRVERVLPPPQLVTRIAYQAPLGRTPQPFEIQGILSSLASKWLQPLLQPRLAMGMAMTLLSFAMLERCTGIRVQHLQTADLSPVKIWDGLEDRALRVRDRAQKYYENIRWVYDIETFLRELEEQQAAADEQNTRRGGARQNSEQNTNQGHAIAPAQRGNDR
;
A
#
# COMPACT_ATOMS: atom_id res chain seq x y z
N MET A 1 15.72 -22.87 -31.96
CA MET A 1 16.16 -21.64 -31.27
C MET A 1 16.57 -20.60 -32.29
N LYS A 2 16.67 -19.35 -31.85
CA LYS A 2 17.26 -18.24 -32.62
C LYS A 2 18.73 -18.06 -32.24
N CYS A 3 19.52 -17.42 -33.11
CA CYS A 3 20.94 -17.14 -32.86
C CYS A 3 21.25 -16.47 -31.49
N PRO A 4 20.51 -15.45 -31.00
CA PRO A 4 20.81 -14.87 -29.69
C PRO A 4 20.56 -15.83 -28.52
N GLU A 5 19.57 -16.71 -28.64
CA GLU A 5 19.30 -17.74 -27.62
C GLU A 5 20.45 -18.77 -27.58
N PHE A 6 21.01 -19.11 -28.75
CA PHE A 6 22.20 -19.95 -28.86
C PHE A 6 23.42 -19.32 -28.18
N GLU A 7 23.71 -18.04 -28.45
CA GLU A 7 24.85 -17.34 -27.85
C GLU A 7 24.75 -17.31 -26.33
N SER A 8 23.56 -17.09 -25.78
CA SER A 8 23.36 -17.15 -24.32
C SER A 8 23.56 -18.55 -23.75
N ALA A 9 23.14 -19.59 -24.47
CA ALA A 9 23.23 -20.98 -24.01
C ALA A 9 24.61 -21.62 -24.27
N LEU A 10 25.49 -20.99 -25.06
CA LEU A 10 26.76 -21.56 -25.47
C LEU A 10 27.73 -21.77 -24.29
N ALA A 11 27.75 -20.86 -23.32
CA ALA A 11 28.56 -21.00 -22.11
C ALA A 11 28.12 -22.23 -21.28
N ASP A 12 26.81 -22.34 -21.04
CA ASP A 12 26.21 -23.47 -20.32
C ASP A 12 26.41 -24.81 -21.08
N TYR A 13 26.42 -24.77 -22.42
CA TYR A 13 26.75 -25.93 -23.24
C TYR A 13 28.20 -26.40 -23.01
N ILE A 14 29.15 -25.47 -22.97
CA ILE A 14 30.57 -25.76 -22.76
C ILE A 14 30.83 -26.26 -21.33
N ASP A 15 30.17 -25.66 -20.35
CA ASP A 15 30.26 -26.08 -18.94
C ASP A 15 29.52 -27.40 -18.66
N GLY A 16 28.69 -27.87 -19.60
CA GLY A 16 27.93 -29.11 -19.49
C GLY A 16 26.75 -29.02 -18.52
N THR A 17 26.23 -27.82 -18.26
CA THR A 17 25.14 -27.55 -17.30
C THR A 17 23.74 -27.62 -17.93
N LEU A 18 23.65 -27.62 -19.26
CA LEU A 18 22.38 -27.68 -19.99
C LEU A 18 21.63 -29.02 -19.81
N SER A 19 20.30 -28.94 -19.84
CA SER A 19 19.46 -30.14 -19.93
C SER A 19 19.61 -30.84 -21.29
N TYR A 20 19.27 -32.13 -21.35
CA TYR A 20 19.35 -32.91 -22.59
C TYR A 20 18.54 -32.27 -23.75
N ALA A 21 17.36 -31.73 -23.45
CA ALA A 21 16.51 -31.09 -24.45
C ALA A 21 17.17 -29.82 -25.03
N GLU A 22 17.71 -28.96 -24.16
CA GLU A 22 18.39 -27.72 -24.57
C GLU A 22 19.67 -28.03 -25.35
N ARG A 23 20.46 -29.02 -24.89
CA ARG A 23 21.66 -29.47 -25.60
C ARG A 23 21.34 -29.95 -27.02
N SER A 24 20.31 -30.77 -27.18
CA SER A 24 19.89 -31.26 -28.50
C SER A 24 19.43 -30.13 -29.41
N ALA A 25 18.77 -29.11 -28.85
CA ALA A 25 18.39 -27.93 -29.59
C ALA A 25 19.66 -27.22 -30.09
N VAL A 26 20.65 -26.98 -29.20
CA VAL A 26 21.90 -26.24 -29.48
C VAL A 26 22.67 -26.92 -30.60
N GLU A 27 22.80 -28.23 -30.54
CA GLU A 27 23.44 -29.04 -31.59
C GLU A 27 22.67 -28.97 -32.92
N ALA A 28 21.34 -29.01 -32.90
CA ALA A 28 20.53 -28.85 -34.11
C ALA A 28 20.68 -27.44 -34.74
N HIS A 29 20.84 -26.39 -33.92
CA HIS A 29 21.07 -25.04 -34.43
C HIS A 29 22.49 -24.87 -35.00
N ALA A 30 23.51 -25.46 -34.35
CA ALA A 30 24.87 -25.48 -34.88
C ALA A 30 24.98 -26.20 -36.23
N VAL A 31 24.16 -27.22 -36.49
CA VAL A 31 24.12 -27.86 -37.82
C VAL A 31 23.50 -26.95 -38.88
N SER A 32 22.47 -26.18 -38.52
CA SER A 32 21.70 -25.35 -39.47
C SER A 32 22.27 -23.96 -39.72
N CYS A 33 23.06 -23.39 -38.79
CA CYS A 33 23.63 -22.05 -38.90
C CYS A 33 25.17 -22.10 -38.92
N ALA A 34 25.78 -21.71 -40.05
CA ALA A 34 27.24 -21.73 -40.21
C ALA A 34 27.97 -20.80 -39.23
N GLY A 35 27.44 -19.60 -38.96
CA GLY A 35 28.07 -18.63 -38.05
C GLY A 35 28.06 -19.11 -36.59
N CYS A 36 26.94 -19.68 -36.13
CA CYS A 36 26.85 -20.25 -34.78
C CYS A 36 27.74 -21.50 -34.63
N ARG A 37 27.92 -22.27 -35.71
CA ARG A 37 28.84 -23.42 -35.72
C ARG A 37 30.30 -23.00 -35.56
N GLU A 38 30.72 -21.98 -36.30
CA GLU A 38 32.08 -21.42 -36.20
C GLU A 38 32.34 -20.89 -34.79
N LEU A 39 31.40 -20.10 -34.25
CA LEU A 39 31.48 -19.60 -32.87
C LEU A 39 31.63 -20.73 -31.82
N MET A 40 30.87 -21.82 -31.98
CA MET A 40 30.97 -22.98 -31.09
C MET A 40 32.31 -23.70 -31.22
N GLN A 41 32.84 -23.83 -32.44
CA GLN A 41 34.15 -24.46 -32.68
C GLN A 41 35.29 -23.62 -32.07
N ASP A 42 35.23 -22.30 -32.22
CA ASP A 42 36.22 -21.40 -31.62
C ASP A 42 36.17 -21.45 -30.09
N ALA A 43 34.97 -21.36 -29.51
CA ALA A 43 34.80 -21.36 -28.06
C ALA A 43 35.25 -22.69 -27.43
N THR A 44 34.88 -23.84 -28.03
CA THR A 44 35.34 -25.16 -27.57
C THR A 44 36.85 -25.34 -27.77
N GLY A 45 37.40 -24.85 -28.87
CA GLY A 45 38.84 -24.86 -29.13
C GLY A 45 39.65 -24.07 -28.11
N ILE A 46 39.16 -22.89 -27.68
CA ILE A 46 39.79 -22.09 -26.62
C ILE A 46 39.78 -22.83 -25.29
N VAL A 47 38.66 -23.43 -24.90
CA VAL A 47 38.57 -24.17 -23.64
C VAL A 47 39.46 -25.41 -23.64
N ASP A 48 39.51 -26.14 -24.75
CA ASP A 48 40.43 -27.27 -24.91
C ASP A 48 41.90 -26.84 -24.85
N PHE A 49 42.23 -25.68 -25.42
CA PHE A 49 43.57 -25.10 -25.31
C PHE A 49 43.91 -24.75 -23.85
N LEU A 50 43.02 -24.04 -23.14
CA LEU A 50 43.21 -23.67 -21.74
C LEU A 50 43.37 -24.90 -20.83
N ASN A 51 42.63 -25.98 -21.10
CA ASN A 51 42.73 -27.23 -20.34
C ASN A 51 44.09 -27.94 -20.52
N ARG A 52 44.81 -27.67 -21.60
CA ARG A 52 46.16 -28.24 -21.86
C ARG A 52 47.29 -27.41 -21.25
N VAL A 53 47.02 -26.15 -20.87
CA VAL A 53 48.03 -25.29 -20.25
C VAL A 53 48.40 -25.86 -18.87
N GLU A 54 49.69 -25.76 -18.53
CA GLU A 54 50.20 -26.22 -17.24
C GLU A 54 49.46 -25.54 -16.09
N ARG A 55 48.98 -26.35 -15.14
CA ARG A 55 48.33 -25.81 -13.93
C ARG A 55 49.39 -25.18 -13.04
N VAL A 56 49.28 -23.87 -12.85
CA VAL A 56 50.12 -23.13 -11.91
C VAL A 56 49.88 -23.66 -10.49
N LEU A 57 50.95 -24.05 -9.80
CA LEU A 57 50.87 -24.46 -8.40
C LEU A 57 50.40 -23.26 -7.56
N PRO A 58 49.27 -23.36 -6.84
CA PRO A 58 48.82 -22.28 -5.99
C PRO A 58 49.86 -22.03 -4.87
N PRO A 59 50.15 -20.76 -4.53
CA PRO A 59 51.10 -20.46 -3.46
C PRO A 59 50.61 -21.04 -2.12
N PRO A 60 51.51 -21.54 -1.25
CA PRO A 60 51.12 -22.28 -0.04
C PRO A 60 50.32 -21.45 0.96
N GLN A 61 50.44 -20.12 0.92
CA GLN A 61 49.70 -19.21 1.78
C GLN A 61 48.25 -18.97 1.31
N LEU A 62 47.87 -19.43 0.12
CA LEU A 62 46.57 -19.14 -0.49
C LEU A 62 45.42 -19.78 0.29
N VAL A 63 45.59 -21.03 0.74
CA VAL A 63 44.57 -21.72 1.55
C VAL A 63 44.36 -21.00 2.88
N THR A 64 45.45 -20.61 3.56
CA THR A 64 45.38 -19.84 4.80
C THR A 64 44.70 -18.49 4.57
N ARG A 65 45.02 -17.80 3.47
CA ARG A 65 44.40 -16.52 3.13
C ARG A 65 42.91 -16.66 2.87
N ILE A 66 42.48 -17.68 2.14
CA ILE A 66 41.05 -17.90 1.88
C ILE A 66 40.33 -18.26 3.18
N ALA A 67 40.90 -19.15 4.00
CA ALA A 67 40.27 -19.59 5.25
C ALA A 67 40.08 -18.45 6.27
N TYR A 68 41.02 -17.51 6.36
CA TYR A 68 41.01 -16.48 7.40
C TYR A 68 40.70 -15.06 6.91
N GLN A 69 40.88 -14.76 5.63
CA GLN A 69 40.74 -13.41 5.08
C GLN A 69 39.68 -13.31 3.99
N ALA A 70 39.14 -14.42 3.47
CA ALA A 70 38.03 -14.31 2.54
C ALA A 70 36.77 -13.91 3.32
N PRO A 71 36.13 -12.77 2.99
CA PRO A 71 34.83 -12.45 3.55
C PRO A 71 33.83 -13.51 3.12
N LEU A 72 33.34 -14.30 4.07
CA LEU A 72 32.25 -15.25 3.89
C LEU A 72 31.00 -14.48 3.45
N GLY A 73 30.81 -14.31 2.13
CA GLY A 73 29.57 -13.82 1.52
C GLY A 73 29.64 -12.53 0.71
N ARG A 74 30.77 -11.79 0.64
CA ARG A 74 30.89 -10.63 -0.27
C ARG A 74 32.34 -10.42 -0.71
N THR A 75 32.66 -10.79 -1.95
CA THR A 75 33.83 -10.23 -2.64
C THR A 75 33.58 -8.73 -2.85
N PRO A 76 34.35 -7.81 -2.23
CA PRO A 76 34.25 -6.41 -2.56
C PRO A 76 34.65 -6.26 -4.04
N GLN A 77 33.72 -5.77 -4.86
CA GLN A 77 34.02 -5.45 -6.26
C GLN A 77 35.07 -4.34 -6.27
N PRO A 78 36.20 -4.49 -6.99
CA PRO A 78 37.30 -3.52 -6.99
C PRO A 78 36.94 -2.18 -7.69
N PHE A 79 35.71 -2.03 -8.20
CA PHE A 79 35.21 -0.81 -8.84
C PHE A 79 34.24 0.00 -7.97
N GLU A 80 34.26 -0.13 -6.64
CA GLU A 80 33.63 0.90 -5.80
C GLU A 80 34.57 2.10 -5.67
N ILE A 81 34.12 3.23 -6.19
CA ILE A 81 34.79 4.54 -6.12
C ILE A 81 35.09 4.83 -4.64
N GLN A 82 36.35 4.63 -4.25
CA GLN A 82 36.88 4.96 -2.93
C GLN A 82 37.01 6.48 -2.80
N GLY A 83 35.88 7.16 -2.65
CA GLY A 83 35.88 8.46 -2.00
C GLY A 83 36.25 8.27 -0.54
N ILE A 84 37.19 9.05 -0.01
CA ILE A 84 37.58 9.02 1.42
C ILE A 84 36.33 9.21 2.32
N LEU A 85 35.31 9.90 1.81
CA LEU A 85 33.99 10.03 2.42
C LEU A 85 33.17 8.72 2.48
N SER A 86 33.23 7.84 1.48
CA SER A 86 32.43 6.61 1.46
C SER A 86 32.92 5.57 2.48
N SER A 87 34.22 5.55 2.82
CA SER A 87 34.74 4.67 3.88
C SER A 87 34.35 5.09 5.29
N LEU A 88 34.19 6.40 5.55
CA LEU A 88 33.76 6.91 6.86
C LEU A 88 32.24 6.77 7.00
N ALA A 89 31.51 7.08 5.93
CA ALA A 89 30.07 6.90 5.85
C ALA A 89 29.68 5.42 5.92
N SER A 90 30.36 4.51 5.21
CA SER A 90 29.98 3.09 5.20
C SER A 90 30.13 2.44 6.57
N LYS A 91 31.14 2.79 7.39
CA LYS A 91 31.27 2.28 8.77
C LYS A 91 30.19 2.80 9.73
N TRP A 92 29.75 4.06 9.56
CA TRP A 92 28.69 4.64 10.42
C TRP A 92 27.27 4.31 9.92
N LEU A 93 27.12 4.04 8.62
CA LEU A 93 25.86 3.76 7.94
C LEU A 93 25.61 2.26 7.70
N GLN A 94 26.61 1.39 7.92
CA GLN A 94 26.46 -0.07 7.97
C GLN A 94 25.36 -0.58 8.92
N PRO A 95 25.14 -0.01 10.12
CA PRO A 95 23.99 -0.40 10.96
C PRO A 95 22.66 0.12 10.41
N LEU A 96 22.68 1.17 9.60
CA LEU A 96 21.50 1.87 9.08
C LEU A 96 21.01 1.30 7.73
N LEU A 97 21.88 0.63 6.99
CA LEU A 97 21.58 -0.09 5.73
C LEU A 97 20.99 -1.49 5.94
N GLN A 98 20.60 -1.86 7.16
CA GLN A 98 19.79 -3.06 7.34
C GLN A 98 18.40 -2.85 6.71
N PRO A 99 17.89 -3.81 5.91
CA PRO A 99 16.62 -3.65 5.19
C PRO A 99 15.41 -3.38 6.09
N ARG A 100 15.50 -3.69 7.39
CA ARG A 100 14.43 -3.39 8.37
C ARG A 100 14.37 -1.93 8.81
N LEU A 101 15.48 -1.19 8.84
CA LEU A 101 15.52 0.20 9.28
C LEU A 101 15.02 1.17 8.21
N ALA A 102 15.26 0.86 6.93
CA ALA A 102 14.77 1.65 5.80
C ALA A 102 13.24 1.79 5.81
N MET A 103 12.51 0.72 6.15
CA MET A 103 11.05 0.75 6.20
C MET A 103 10.53 1.63 7.34
N GLY A 104 11.21 1.64 8.49
CA GLY A 104 10.89 2.52 9.62
C GLY A 104 11.12 4.00 9.30
N MET A 105 12.29 4.33 8.72
CA MET A 105 12.59 5.72 8.34
C MET A 105 11.67 6.24 7.24
N ALA A 106 11.30 5.40 6.27
CA ALA A 106 10.32 5.77 5.25
C ALA A 106 8.96 6.13 5.88
N MET A 107 8.50 5.36 6.87
CA MET A 107 7.24 5.64 7.57
C MET A 107 7.30 6.93 8.39
N THR A 108 8.40 7.19 9.09
CA THR A 108 8.53 8.44 9.87
C THR A 108 8.58 9.67 8.96
N LEU A 109 9.32 9.58 7.85
CA LEU A 109 9.41 10.67 6.88
C LEU A 109 8.06 10.93 6.19
N LEU A 110 7.34 9.88 5.83
CA LEU A 110 6.02 9.98 5.21
C LEU A 110 5.00 10.60 6.19
N SER A 111 5.02 10.19 7.47
CA SER A 111 4.15 10.77 8.48
C SER A 111 4.42 12.26 8.70
N PHE A 112 5.70 12.66 8.69
CA PHE A 112 6.09 14.06 8.85
C PHE A 112 5.68 14.90 7.63
N ALA A 113 5.93 14.39 6.43
CA ALA A 113 5.51 15.04 5.18
C ALA A 113 3.98 15.17 5.07
N MET A 114 3.23 14.17 5.56
CA MET A 114 1.77 14.24 5.60
C MET A 114 1.29 15.29 6.61
N LEU A 115 1.95 15.41 7.77
CA LEU A 115 1.63 16.41 8.78
C LEU A 115 1.90 17.84 8.29
N GLU A 116 3.01 18.06 7.58
CA GLU A 116 3.30 19.35 6.93
C GLU A 116 2.24 19.71 5.89
N ARG A 117 1.80 18.73 5.09
CA ARG A 117 0.77 18.94 4.07
C ARG A 117 -0.62 19.20 4.66
N CYS A 118 -0.95 18.58 5.80
CA CYS A 118 -2.19 18.82 6.53
C CYS A 118 -2.19 20.16 7.28
N THR A 119 -1.04 20.62 7.78
CA THR A 119 -0.93 21.90 8.52
C THR A 119 -0.70 23.10 7.59
N GLY A 120 -0.44 22.88 6.30
CA GLY A 120 -0.35 23.95 5.28
C GLY A 120 0.83 24.90 5.46
N ILE A 121 1.81 24.52 6.30
CA ILE A 121 3.03 25.28 6.53
C ILE A 121 3.88 25.12 5.27
N ARG A 122 3.82 26.08 4.34
CA ARG A 122 4.76 26.12 3.22
C ARG A 122 6.15 26.48 3.76
N VAL A 123 6.94 25.44 4.02
CA VAL A 123 8.36 25.42 4.43
C VAL A 123 9.29 25.95 3.31
N GLN A 124 8.84 26.92 2.50
CA GLN A 124 9.57 27.32 1.28
C GLN A 124 10.69 28.35 1.53
N HIS A 125 10.91 28.79 2.77
CA HIS A 125 12.10 29.59 3.10
C HIS A 125 12.46 29.56 4.59
N LEU A 126 12.78 28.38 5.15
CA LEU A 126 13.48 28.37 6.44
C LEU A 126 14.97 28.62 6.19
N GLN A 127 15.35 29.89 6.24
CA GLN A 127 16.72 30.27 6.55
C GLN A 127 17.07 29.66 7.91
N THR A 128 18.12 28.85 7.95
CA THR A 128 18.65 28.17 9.15
C THR A 128 19.06 29.13 10.27
N ALA A 129 19.13 30.43 9.99
CA ALA A 129 19.36 31.47 10.98
C ALA A 129 18.10 31.89 11.77
N ASP A 130 16.89 31.50 11.36
CA ASP A 130 15.63 31.94 12.00
C ASP A 130 14.87 30.82 12.74
N LEU A 131 15.50 29.65 12.93
CA LEU A 131 15.06 28.62 13.88
C LEU A 131 15.39 29.05 15.33
N SER A 132 14.85 30.20 15.75
CA SER A 132 14.77 30.51 17.17
C SER A 132 13.42 30.02 17.69
N PRO A 133 13.38 29.13 18.71
CA PRO A 133 12.13 28.53 19.19
C PRO A 133 11.13 29.60 19.65
N VAL A 134 11.62 30.75 20.13
CA VAL A 134 10.81 31.86 20.65
C VAL A 134 9.91 32.49 19.58
N LYS A 135 10.37 32.64 18.33
CA LYS A 135 9.56 33.25 17.26
C LYS A 135 8.46 32.34 16.74
N ILE A 136 8.64 31.04 16.86
CA ILE A 136 7.63 30.04 16.52
C ILE A 136 6.46 30.13 17.52
N TRP A 137 6.76 30.38 18.80
CA TRP A 137 5.75 30.58 19.84
C TRP A 137 4.94 31.86 19.63
N ASP A 138 5.60 32.96 19.27
CA ASP A 138 4.92 34.25 19.06
C ASP A 138 3.93 34.18 17.88
N GLY A 139 4.32 33.52 16.78
CA GLY A 139 3.42 33.29 15.64
C GLY A 139 2.26 32.33 15.91
N LEU A 140 2.39 31.46 16.91
CA LEU A 140 1.33 30.54 17.34
C LEU A 140 0.33 31.24 18.27
N GLU A 141 0.83 32.09 19.17
CA GLU A 141 0.03 32.90 20.10
C GLU A 141 -0.89 33.87 19.36
N ASP A 142 -0.35 34.63 18.39
CA ASP A 142 -1.13 35.56 17.55
C ASP A 142 -2.25 34.87 16.74
N ARG A 143 -2.08 33.59 16.43
CA ARG A 143 -3.06 32.81 15.68
C ARG A 143 -4.15 32.26 16.60
N ALA A 144 -3.79 31.86 17.81
CA ALA A 144 -4.74 31.41 18.83
C ALA A 144 -5.69 32.54 19.26
N LEU A 145 -5.14 33.75 19.47
CA LEU A 145 -5.93 34.91 19.87
C LEU A 145 -6.97 35.30 18.80
N ARG A 146 -6.62 35.24 17.51
CA ARG A 146 -7.55 35.56 16.41
C ARG A 146 -8.66 34.52 16.21
N VAL A 147 -8.38 33.24 16.47
CA VAL A 147 -9.40 32.19 16.43
C VAL A 147 -10.39 32.36 17.58
N ARG A 148 -9.89 32.74 18.76
CA ARG A 148 -10.71 32.99 19.95
C ARG A 148 -11.70 34.14 19.74
N ASP A 149 -11.24 35.26 19.20
CA ASP A 149 -12.11 36.41 18.88
C ASP A 149 -13.19 36.06 17.85
N ARG A 150 -12.86 35.21 16.88
CA ARG A 150 -13.82 34.77 15.87
C ARG A 150 -14.84 33.79 16.42
N ALA A 151 -14.44 32.92 17.35
CA ALA A 151 -15.33 31.99 18.03
C ALA A 151 -16.31 32.73 18.96
N GLN A 152 -15.82 33.74 19.70
CA GLN A 152 -16.67 34.53 20.60
C GLN A 152 -17.77 35.29 19.82
N LYS A 153 -17.40 35.93 18.71
CA LYS A 153 -18.37 36.64 17.84
C LYS A 153 -19.38 35.70 17.19
N TYR A 154 -19.02 34.43 16.95
CA TYR A 154 -19.95 33.43 16.41
C TYR A 154 -20.99 33.02 17.45
N TYR A 155 -20.59 32.90 18.72
CA TYR A 155 -21.49 32.53 19.82
C TYR A 155 -22.42 33.66 20.26
N GLU A 156 -21.95 34.91 20.27
CA GLU A 156 -22.80 36.07 20.61
C GLU A 156 -23.90 36.33 19.55
N ASN A 157 -23.70 35.87 18.31
CA ASN A 157 -24.64 36.11 17.21
C ASN A 157 -25.67 34.98 16.98
N ILE A 158 -25.69 33.92 17.81
CA ILE A 158 -26.64 32.83 17.56
C ILE A 158 -28.02 33.19 18.12
N ARG A 159 -28.84 33.78 17.24
CA ARG A 159 -30.30 33.93 17.29
C ARG A 159 -31.04 32.56 17.29
N TRP A 160 -30.45 31.53 17.87
CA TRP A 160 -30.95 30.15 17.82
C TRP A 160 -32.23 29.95 18.62
N VAL A 161 -32.41 30.76 19.66
CA VAL A 161 -33.54 30.60 20.59
C VAL A 161 -34.88 30.89 19.89
N TYR A 162 -34.91 31.80 18.90
CA TYR A 162 -36.14 32.12 18.17
C TYR A 162 -36.56 31.02 17.18
N ASP A 163 -35.57 30.35 16.58
CA ASP A 163 -35.82 29.30 15.58
C ASP A 163 -36.29 27.99 16.25
N ILE A 164 -35.85 27.70 17.48
CA ILE A 164 -36.33 26.53 18.23
C ILE A 164 -37.77 26.73 18.70
N GLU A 165 -38.11 27.91 19.23
CA GLU A 165 -39.48 28.18 19.70
C GLU A 165 -40.49 28.13 18.55
N THR A 166 -40.11 28.61 17.37
CA THR A 166 -40.97 28.54 16.17
C THR A 166 -41.11 27.11 15.66
N PHE A 167 -40.03 26.33 15.65
CA PHE A 167 -40.05 24.93 15.24
C PHE A 167 -40.91 24.04 16.15
N LEU A 168 -40.86 24.26 17.48
CA LEU A 168 -41.70 23.50 18.42
C LEU A 168 -43.19 23.82 18.25
N ARG A 169 -43.52 25.10 18.01
CA ARG A 169 -44.91 25.55 17.82
C ARG A 169 -45.52 24.97 16.53
N GLU A 170 -44.72 24.90 15.46
CA GLU A 170 -45.12 24.26 14.20
C GLU A 170 -45.37 22.75 14.37
N LEU A 171 -44.54 22.05 15.15
CA LEU A 171 -44.72 20.62 15.44
C LEU A 171 -46.00 20.35 16.24
N GLU A 172 -46.33 21.20 17.22
CA GLU A 172 -47.58 21.08 17.99
C GLU A 172 -48.82 21.28 17.11
N GLU A 173 -48.79 22.25 16.18
CA GLU A 173 -49.87 22.48 15.22
C GLU A 173 -50.06 21.29 14.25
N GLN A 174 -48.96 20.68 13.78
CA GLN A 174 -49.00 19.49 12.92
C GLN A 174 -49.54 18.26 13.66
N GLN A 175 -49.20 18.09 14.94
CA GLN A 175 -49.74 17.00 15.77
C GLN A 175 -51.26 17.17 16.00
N ALA A 176 -51.71 18.39 16.31
CA ALA A 176 -53.14 18.66 16.48
C ALA A 176 -53.95 18.39 15.20
N ALA A 177 -53.41 18.75 14.03
CA ALA A 177 -54.04 18.47 12.74
C ALA A 177 -54.06 16.97 12.39
N ALA A 178 -52.99 16.24 12.72
CA ALA A 178 -52.90 14.80 12.50
C ALA A 178 -53.89 14.01 13.39
N ASP A 179 -54.09 14.43 14.64
CA ASP A 179 -55.02 13.81 15.57
C ASP A 179 -56.49 14.00 15.15
N GLU A 180 -56.86 15.17 14.65
CA GLU A 180 -58.19 15.38 14.04
C GLU A 180 -58.43 14.47 12.83
N GLN A 181 -57.43 14.30 11.97
CA GLN A 181 -57.54 13.50 10.76
C GLN A 181 -57.60 11.99 11.07
N ASN A 182 -56.89 11.55 12.11
CA ASN A 182 -56.93 10.17 12.59
C ASN A 182 -58.28 9.84 13.25
N THR A 183 -58.85 10.77 14.01
CA THR A 183 -60.18 10.64 14.61
C THR A 183 -61.28 10.54 13.54
N ARG A 184 -61.19 11.33 12.46
CA ARG A 184 -62.13 11.25 11.32
C ARG A 184 -62.00 9.94 10.52
N ARG A 185 -60.78 9.41 10.35
CA ARG A 185 -60.56 8.10 9.67
C ARG A 185 -60.99 6.91 10.52
N GLY A 186 -60.88 6.98 11.85
CA GLY A 186 -61.32 5.95 12.78
C GLY A 186 -62.84 5.73 12.75
N GLY A 187 -63.62 6.81 12.72
CA GLY A 187 -65.09 6.73 12.69
C GLY A 187 -65.69 6.18 11.38
N ALA A 188 -65.01 6.38 10.24
CA ALA A 188 -65.50 5.94 8.94
C ALA A 188 -65.30 4.43 8.67
N ARG A 189 -64.29 3.79 9.30
CA ARG A 189 -64.02 2.35 9.11
C ARG A 189 -65.01 1.45 9.86
N GLN A 190 -65.50 1.84 11.02
CA GLN A 190 -66.42 1.00 11.81
C GLN A 190 -67.82 0.84 11.20
N ASN A 191 -68.27 1.78 10.37
CA ASN A 191 -69.65 1.76 9.85
C ASN A 191 -69.84 0.89 8.59
N SER A 192 -68.74 0.41 7.98
CA SER A 192 -68.81 -0.36 6.72
C SER A 192 -68.80 -1.88 6.91
N GLU A 193 -68.45 -2.40 8.09
CA GLU A 193 -68.38 -3.84 8.38
C GLU A 193 -69.67 -4.43 8.97
N GLN A 194 -70.67 -3.62 9.32
CA GLN A 194 -71.92 -4.09 9.95
C GLN A 194 -73.10 -4.34 8.99
N ASN A 195 -73.01 -3.97 7.70
CA ASN A 195 -74.17 -3.93 6.79
C ASN A 195 -74.25 -5.06 5.73
N THR A 196 -73.54 -6.18 5.90
CA THR A 196 -73.52 -7.26 4.88
C THR A 196 -73.96 -8.64 5.40
N ASN A 197 -74.51 -8.76 6.61
CA ASN A 197 -74.82 -10.08 7.18
C ASN A 197 -76.20 -10.20 7.86
N GLN A 198 -77.24 -9.60 7.29
CA GLN A 198 -78.64 -9.89 7.67
C GLN A 198 -79.56 -9.97 6.44
N GLY A 199 -79.88 -11.19 6.01
CA GLY A 199 -81.05 -11.47 5.17
C GLY A 199 -80.98 -12.70 4.27
N HIS A 200 -81.27 -13.91 4.80
CA HIS A 200 -82.28 -14.82 4.23
C HIS A 200 -82.47 -16.12 5.07
N ALA A 201 -83.54 -16.12 5.88
CA ALA A 201 -84.63 -17.10 5.99
C ALA A 201 -84.41 -18.65 6.09
N ILE A 202 -85.05 -19.21 7.15
CA ILE A 202 -85.92 -20.42 7.22
C ILE A 202 -85.46 -21.53 8.21
N ALA A 203 -86.39 -21.82 9.14
CA ALA A 203 -86.41 -22.79 10.23
C ALA A 203 -86.78 -24.23 9.77
N PRO A 204 -87.15 -25.20 10.63
CA PRO A 204 -86.65 -25.64 11.95
C PRO A 204 -86.36 -27.17 11.99
N ALA A 205 -85.96 -27.71 13.16
CA ALA A 205 -86.61 -28.85 13.85
C ALA A 205 -85.68 -29.89 14.52
N GLN A 206 -85.88 -29.99 15.85
CA GLN A 206 -86.07 -31.21 16.65
C GLN A 206 -84.91 -32.07 17.22
N ARG A 207 -85.22 -32.53 18.45
CA ARG A 207 -84.77 -33.70 19.22
C ARG A 207 -83.36 -33.60 19.82
N GLY A 208 -83.15 -33.60 21.14
CA GLY A 208 -83.88 -34.27 22.22
C GLY A 208 -83.23 -35.62 22.46
N ASN A 209 -82.48 -35.78 23.55
CA ASN A 209 -82.17 -37.10 24.10
C ASN A 209 -81.76 -37.00 25.58
N ASP A 210 -82.61 -37.58 26.42
CA ASP A 210 -82.35 -37.98 27.80
C ASP A 210 -81.61 -39.33 27.81
N ARG A 211 -80.52 -39.43 28.57
CA ARG A 211 -80.22 -40.51 29.54
C ARG A 211 -78.78 -40.46 30.03
#